data_AF-X0JZM0-F1
#
_entry.id   AF-X0JZM0-F1
#
_cell.length_a   1.000
_cell.length_b   1.000
_cell.length_c   1.000
_cell.angle_alpha   90.00
_cell.angle_beta   90.00
_cell.angle_gamma   90.00
#
_symmetry.space_group_name_H-M   'P 1'
#
loop_
_entity.id
_entity.type
_entity.pdbx_description
1 polymer ?
#
loop_
_entity_poly.entity_id
_entity_poly.type
_entity_poly.pdbx_seq_one_letter_code
_entity_poly.pdbx_strand_id
1 'polypeptide(L)'
;MYQSQITFVMDTICPWTYLGKRRLDEALAQFRSSNSSSSISFKLHFASYQPNPNRPETIPDRAAYALHKKHNDNQEAQKIFEEHMLSLAQPLKLPIAFTGPTGNSFPGHRVIQQVQESQGAEVANRLVDAVFRLYFAEGRHPGADDMLVEACVEAGIDEGVAKSLVEDKSRGERDTKEKIRSTGMDIDAVPTVVIEGRRRDLTLTGLKEVSEYIKAMETISKESS
;
A
#
# COMPACT_ATOMS: atom_id res chain seq x y z
N MET A 1 5.71 23.50 -14.88
CA MET A 1 4.71 22.57 -14.32
C MET A 1 5.28 22.04 -13.02
N TYR A 2 4.59 22.22 -11.89
CA TYR A 2 5.03 21.70 -10.59
C TYR A 2 4.69 20.20 -10.51
N GLN A 3 5.64 19.36 -10.16
CA GLN A 3 5.38 17.94 -9.94
C GLN A 3 5.31 17.71 -8.43
N SER A 4 4.09 17.53 -7.93
CA SER A 4 3.83 17.22 -6.52
C SER A 4 3.96 15.72 -6.29
N GLN A 5 4.68 15.32 -5.24
CA GLN A 5 4.70 13.95 -4.79
C GLN A 5 3.51 13.65 -3.87
N ILE A 6 2.85 12.52 -4.09
CA ILE A 6 1.93 11.92 -3.13
C ILE A 6 2.63 10.73 -2.49
N THR A 7 2.99 10.85 -1.22
CA THR A 7 3.54 9.74 -0.45
C THR A 7 2.41 8.95 0.19
N PHE A 8 2.21 7.71 -0.27
CA PHE A 8 1.27 6.75 0.30
C PHE A 8 1.99 5.82 1.27
N VAL A 9 1.84 6.09 2.57
CA VAL A 9 2.40 5.29 3.65
C VAL A 9 1.50 4.07 3.88
N MET A 10 2.08 2.88 3.78
CA MET A 10 1.32 1.64 3.69
C MET A 10 1.98 0.43 4.34
N ASP A 11 1.14 -0.55 4.71
CA ASP A 11 1.55 -1.93 4.95
C ASP A 11 0.82 -2.86 3.98
N THR A 12 1.54 -3.81 3.36
CA THR A 12 1.00 -4.68 2.30
C THR A 12 -0.07 -5.67 2.81
N ILE A 13 -0.13 -5.83 4.14
CA ILE A 13 -1.04 -6.75 4.83
C ILE A 13 -2.15 -6.05 5.61
N CYS A 14 -2.26 -4.72 5.49
CA CYS A 14 -3.30 -3.92 6.13
C CYS A 14 -4.51 -3.74 5.18
N PRO A 15 -5.71 -4.23 5.54
CA PRO A 15 -6.86 -4.14 4.64
C PRO A 15 -7.37 -2.71 4.46
N TRP A 16 -7.18 -1.82 5.44
CA TRP A 16 -7.49 -0.39 5.31
C TRP A 16 -6.65 0.28 4.22
N THR A 17 -5.38 -0.11 4.11
CA THR A 17 -4.47 0.38 3.08
C THR A 17 -4.94 -0.05 1.69
N TYR A 18 -5.40 -1.29 1.53
CA TYR A 18 -5.93 -1.77 0.25
C TYR A 18 -7.15 -0.97 -0.22
N LEU A 19 -8.12 -0.71 0.67
CA LEU A 19 -9.26 0.16 0.38
C LEU A 19 -8.83 1.60 0.08
N GLY A 20 -7.92 2.14 0.90
CA GLY A 20 -7.43 3.51 0.77
C GLY A 20 -6.70 3.74 -0.55
N LYS A 21 -5.88 2.78 -0.98
CA LYS A 21 -5.18 2.82 -2.28
C LYS A 21 -6.17 2.93 -3.43
N ARG A 22 -7.22 2.09 -3.43
CA ARG A 22 -8.25 2.12 -4.49
C ARG A 22 -8.99 3.45 -4.57
N ARG A 23 -9.30 4.05 -3.42
CA ARG A 23 -9.95 5.37 -3.34
C ARG A 23 -9.00 6.49 -3.79
N LEU A 24 -7.71 6.41 -3.44
CA LEU A 24 -6.70 7.35 -3.90
C LEU A 24 -6.51 7.28 -5.43
N ASP A 25 -6.46 6.07 -6.00
CA ASP A 25 -6.36 5.88 -7.45
C ASP A 25 -7.56 6.47 -8.19
N GLU A 26 -8.77 6.25 -7.65
CA GLU A 26 -9.98 6.86 -8.19
C GLU A 26 -9.93 8.38 -8.14
N ALA A 27 -9.53 8.95 -7.00
CA ALA A 27 -9.36 10.39 -6.85
C ALA A 27 -8.34 10.96 -7.86
N LEU A 28 -7.21 10.29 -8.04
CA LEU A 28 -6.18 10.68 -9.01
C LEU A 28 -6.70 10.64 -10.45
N ALA A 29 -7.45 9.61 -10.81
CA ALA A 29 -8.07 9.49 -12.12
C ALA A 29 -9.11 10.60 -12.37
N GLN A 30 -9.96 10.88 -11.39
CA GLN A 30 -10.95 11.96 -11.46
C GLN A 30 -10.27 13.33 -11.57
N PHE A 31 -9.25 13.59 -10.74
CA PHE A 31 -8.50 14.85 -10.76
C PHE A 31 -7.83 15.09 -12.11
N ARG A 32 -7.15 14.09 -12.68
CA ARG A 32 -6.51 14.18 -14.00
C ARG A 32 -7.53 14.49 -15.11
N SER A 33 -8.71 13.91 -15.01
CA SER A 33 -9.78 14.10 -16.00
C SER A 33 -10.41 15.50 -15.92
N SER A 34 -10.58 16.06 -14.72
CA SER A 34 -11.18 17.37 -14.50
C SER A 34 -10.20 18.54 -14.62
N ASN A 35 -8.90 18.30 -14.48
CA ASN A 35 -7.85 19.32 -14.42
C ASN A 35 -6.76 19.14 -15.48
N SER A 36 -7.13 18.76 -16.71
CA SER A 36 -6.18 18.47 -17.81
C SER A 36 -5.29 19.66 -18.20
N SER A 37 -5.72 20.89 -17.91
CA SER A 37 -4.96 22.14 -18.15
C SER A 37 -4.20 22.65 -16.92
N SER A 38 -4.15 21.90 -15.82
CA SER A 38 -3.50 22.37 -14.58
C SER A 38 -1.98 22.44 -14.73
N SER A 39 -1.37 23.42 -14.07
CA SER A 39 0.08 23.60 -14.01
C SER A 39 0.77 22.62 -13.06
N ILE A 40 0.01 21.70 -12.44
CA ILE A 40 0.48 20.67 -11.51
C ILE A 40 0.27 19.26 -12.07
N SER A 41 1.21 18.36 -11.76
CA SER A 41 1.06 16.91 -11.93
C SER A 41 1.34 16.21 -10.59
N PHE A 42 0.64 15.11 -10.32
CA PHE A 42 0.84 14.30 -9.12
C PHE A 42 1.52 12.97 -9.45
N LYS A 43 2.61 12.67 -8.74
CA LYS A 43 3.37 11.42 -8.83
C LYS A 43 3.25 10.64 -7.53
N LEU A 44 2.85 9.38 -7.62
CA LEU A 44 2.70 8.52 -6.45
C LEU A 44 4.07 7.97 -6.01
N HIS A 45 4.29 7.93 -4.71
CA HIS A 45 5.46 7.34 -4.06
C HIS A 45 4.98 6.51 -2.88
N PHE A 46 5.47 5.28 -2.75
CA PHE A 46 5.13 4.37 -1.66
C PHE A 46 6.15 4.46 -0.54
N ALA A 47 5.67 4.61 0.68
CA ALA A 47 6.49 4.55 1.89
C ALA A 47 6.04 3.35 2.74
N SER A 48 7.00 2.54 3.15
CA SER A 48 6.74 1.31 3.90
C SER A 48 6.56 1.61 5.38
N TYR A 49 5.54 1.00 5.98
CA TYR A 49 5.31 0.97 7.42
C TYR A 49 5.00 -0.46 7.86
N GLN A 50 5.54 -0.85 9.01
CA GLN A 50 5.25 -2.15 9.63
C GLN A 50 4.80 -1.92 11.07
N PRO A 51 3.49 -2.11 11.38
CA PRO A 51 3.01 -2.00 12.76
C PRO A 51 3.68 -2.99 13.72
N ASN A 52 4.12 -4.14 13.20
CA ASN A 52 4.87 -5.14 13.95
C ASN A 52 6.03 -5.71 13.11
N PRO A 53 7.23 -5.13 13.21
CA PRO A 53 8.42 -5.63 12.50
C PRO A 53 8.85 -7.04 12.93
N ASN A 54 8.48 -7.46 14.14
CA ASN A 54 8.82 -8.76 14.71
C ASN A 54 7.75 -9.83 14.43
N ARG A 55 6.83 -9.56 13.50
CA ARG A 55 5.82 -10.54 13.10
C ARG A 55 6.50 -11.81 12.57
N PRO A 56 6.04 -13.02 12.97
CA PRO A 56 6.59 -14.27 12.45
C PRO A 56 6.57 -14.31 10.93
N GLU A 57 7.61 -14.91 10.34
CA GLU A 57 7.74 -15.03 8.88
C GLU A 57 6.56 -15.75 8.25
N THR A 58 6.03 -16.78 8.91
CA THR A 58 4.88 -17.55 8.42
C THR A 58 3.89 -17.83 9.54
N ILE A 59 2.62 -17.61 9.22
CA ILE A 59 1.44 -17.87 10.03
C ILE A 59 0.46 -18.59 9.10
N PRO A 60 0.17 -19.89 9.32
CA PRO A 60 -0.67 -20.67 8.42
C PRO A 60 -2.12 -20.18 8.32
N ASP A 61 -2.65 -19.65 9.42
CA ASP A 61 -4.02 -19.19 9.53
C ASP A 61 -4.09 -17.73 10.00
N ARG A 62 -4.33 -16.83 9.04
CA ARG A 62 -4.52 -15.40 9.26
C ARG A 62 -5.72 -15.10 10.14
N ALA A 63 -6.82 -15.84 10.02
CA ALA A 63 -8.04 -15.57 10.77
C ALA A 63 -7.84 -15.93 12.25
N ALA A 64 -7.27 -17.11 12.54
CA ALA A 64 -6.93 -17.50 13.90
C ALA A 64 -5.89 -16.56 14.55
N TYR A 65 -4.88 -16.13 13.77
CA TYR A 65 -3.91 -15.17 14.27
C TYR A 65 -4.51 -13.79 14.57
N ALA A 66 -5.40 -13.30 13.70
CA ALA A 66 -6.12 -12.04 13.92
C ALA A 66 -7.04 -12.13 15.14
N LEU A 67 -7.76 -13.24 15.32
CA LEU A 67 -8.60 -13.52 16.49
C LEU A 67 -7.82 -13.29 17.79
N HIS A 68 -6.67 -13.95 17.90
CA HIS A 68 -5.85 -13.91 19.10
C HIS A 68 -5.12 -12.58 19.28
N LYS A 69 -4.51 -12.03 18.21
CA LYS A 69 -3.64 -10.84 18.32
C LYS A 69 -4.35 -9.50 18.22
N LYS A 70 -5.50 -9.43 17.56
CA LYS A 70 -6.23 -8.17 17.30
C LYS A 70 -7.57 -8.10 18.00
N HIS A 71 -8.22 -9.25 18.19
CA HIS A 71 -9.59 -9.30 18.71
C HIS A 71 -9.68 -9.93 20.10
N ASN A 72 -8.54 -10.20 20.76
CA ASN A 72 -8.47 -10.76 22.12
C ASN A 72 -9.35 -12.01 22.29
N ASP A 73 -9.29 -12.91 21.30
CA ASP A 73 -10.05 -14.16 21.25
C ASP A 73 -11.59 -13.97 21.20
N ASN A 74 -12.08 -12.76 20.88
CA ASN A 74 -13.49 -12.46 20.68
C ASN A 74 -13.93 -12.67 19.23
N GLN A 75 -14.66 -13.76 18.98
CA GLN A 75 -15.16 -14.12 17.66
C GLN A 75 -16.16 -13.11 17.08
N GLU A 76 -17.04 -12.55 17.91
CA GLU A 76 -18.02 -11.56 17.46
C GLU A 76 -17.35 -10.26 17.03
N ALA A 77 -16.33 -9.80 17.77
CA ALA A 77 -15.56 -8.63 17.39
C ALA A 77 -14.82 -8.81 16.06
N GLN A 78 -14.26 -10.00 15.81
CA GLN A 78 -13.66 -10.32 14.51
C GLN A 78 -14.71 -10.32 13.39
N LYS A 79 -15.85 -10.97 13.61
CA LYS A 79 -16.93 -11.04 12.62
C LYS A 79 -17.45 -9.65 12.24
N ILE A 80 -17.72 -8.78 13.22
CA ILE A 80 -18.13 -7.39 12.98
C ILE A 80 -17.08 -6.63 12.17
N PHE A 81 -15.79 -6.84 12.47
CA PHE A 81 -14.70 -6.24 11.70
C PHE A 81 -14.70 -6.73 10.24
N GLU A 82 -14.81 -8.04 10.01
CA GLU A 82 -14.82 -8.62 8.66
C GLU A 82 -16.03 -8.13 7.85
N GLU A 83 -17.23 -8.11 8.44
CA GLU A 83 -18.45 -7.60 7.81
C GLU A 83 -18.33 -6.11 7.44
N HIS A 84 -17.78 -5.29 8.33
CA HIS A 84 -17.54 -3.88 8.05
C HIS A 84 -16.52 -3.68 6.92
N MET A 85 -15.43 -4.45 6.92
CA MET A 85 -14.44 -4.39 5.85
C MET A 85 -15.05 -4.79 4.49
N LEU A 86 -15.90 -5.83 4.46
CA LEU A 86 -16.59 -6.25 3.24
C LEU A 86 -17.59 -5.22 2.73
N SER A 87 -18.34 -4.55 3.63
CA SER A 87 -19.29 -3.51 3.22
C SER A 87 -18.60 -2.31 2.57
N LEU A 88 -17.40 -1.96 3.03
CA LEU A 88 -16.57 -0.92 2.41
C LEU A 88 -15.93 -1.37 1.09
N ALA A 89 -15.59 -2.66 0.97
CA ALA A 89 -14.93 -3.22 -0.20
C ALA A 89 -15.90 -3.49 -1.37
N GLN A 90 -17.17 -3.82 -1.07
CA GLN A 90 -18.21 -4.13 -2.04
C GLN A 90 -18.38 -3.04 -3.12
N PRO A 91 -18.61 -1.75 -2.80
CA PRO A 91 -18.77 -0.71 -3.82
C PRO A 91 -17.51 -0.51 -4.67
N LEU A 92 -16.33 -0.85 -4.12
CA LEU A 92 -15.04 -0.77 -4.81
C LEU A 92 -14.74 -2.00 -5.68
N LYS A 93 -15.57 -3.05 -5.59
CA LYS A 93 -15.37 -4.37 -6.21
C LYS A 93 -14.04 -5.00 -5.82
N LEU A 94 -13.63 -4.80 -4.57
CA LEU A 94 -12.40 -5.36 -4.03
C LEU A 94 -12.71 -6.62 -3.20
N PRO A 95 -12.33 -7.82 -3.64
CA PRO A 95 -12.44 -9.01 -2.81
C PRO A 95 -11.42 -8.95 -1.65
N ILE A 96 -11.85 -9.39 -0.46
CA ILE A 96 -11.01 -9.52 0.73
C ILE A 96 -11.23 -10.92 1.32
N ALA A 97 -10.19 -11.75 1.23
CA ALA A 97 -10.05 -12.98 1.97
C ALA A 97 -9.51 -12.65 3.37
N PHE A 98 -10.12 -13.23 4.40
CA PHE A 98 -9.63 -13.14 5.79
C PHE A 98 -8.90 -14.41 6.24
N THR A 99 -9.11 -15.52 5.54
CA THR A 99 -8.47 -16.83 5.78
C THR A 99 -7.23 -17.04 4.90
N GLY A 100 -6.44 -18.08 5.17
CA GLY A 100 -5.23 -18.39 4.43
C GLY A 100 -3.94 -17.90 5.12
N PRO A 101 -2.77 -18.20 4.53
CA PRO A 101 -1.48 -17.87 5.13
C PRO A 101 -1.20 -16.38 5.16
N THR A 102 -0.42 -15.96 6.15
CA THR A 102 0.06 -14.58 6.32
C THR A 102 1.43 -14.62 7.00
N GLY A 103 2.09 -13.48 7.14
CA GLY A 103 3.46 -13.45 7.63
C GLY A 103 4.00 -12.04 7.78
N ASN A 104 5.32 -11.94 7.90
CA ASN A 104 6.02 -10.67 7.88
C ASN A 104 5.85 -9.99 6.51
N SER A 105 5.53 -8.69 6.48
CA SER A 105 5.38 -7.93 5.23
C SER A 105 6.70 -7.38 4.67
N PHE A 106 7.81 -7.53 5.39
CA PHE A 106 9.11 -6.97 5.01
C PHE A 106 9.58 -7.43 3.62
N PRO A 107 9.43 -8.71 3.21
CA PRO A 107 9.83 -9.12 1.86
C PRO A 107 9.11 -8.33 0.76
N GLY A 108 7.80 -8.09 0.93
CA GLY A 108 7.02 -7.28 -0.01
C GLY A 108 7.46 -5.81 -0.03
N HIS A 109 7.67 -5.21 1.15
CA HIS A 109 8.18 -3.83 1.26
C HIS A 109 9.53 -3.64 0.57
N ARG A 110 10.46 -4.58 0.76
CA ARG A 110 11.78 -4.56 0.13
C ARG A 110 11.67 -4.61 -1.39
N VAL A 111 10.87 -5.53 -1.93
CA VAL A 111 10.68 -5.65 -3.38
C VAL A 111 10.03 -4.39 -3.96
N ILE A 112 8.99 -3.85 -3.31
CA ILE A 112 8.31 -2.62 -3.75
C ILE A 112 9.29 -1.43 -3.78
N GLN A 113 10.10 -1.27 -2.74
CA GLN A 113 11.08 -0.19 -2.69
C GLN A 113 12.14 -0.31 -3.79
N GLN A 114 12.72 -1.49 -3.98
CA GLN A 114 13.73 -1.71 -5.01
C GLN A 114 13.17 -1.49 -6.42
N VAL A 115 11.93 -1.90 -6.67
CA VAL A 115 11.23 -1.63 -7.94
C VAL A 115 10.93 -0.15 -8.10
N GLN A 116 10.49 0.54 -7.04
CA GLN A 116 10.24 1.98 -7.09
C GLN A 116 11.49 2.79 -7.43
N GLU A 117 12.64 2.39 -6.89
CA GLU A 117 13.92 3.06 -7.14
C GLU A 117 14.49 2.76 -8.53
N SER A 118 14.34 1.53 -9.02
CA SER A 118 14.97 1.09 -10.27
C SER A 118 14.07 1.22 -11.51
N GLN A 119 12.76 1.04 -11.38
CA GLN A 119 11.78 1.00 -12.48
C GLN A 119 10.82 2.20 -12.46
N GLY A 120 10.76 2.95 -11.36
CA GLY A 120 9.96 4.16 -11.21
C GLY A 120 8.53 3.94 -10.73
N ALA A 121 7.83 5.05 -10.52
CA ALA A 121 6.54 5.10 -9.81
C ALA A 121 5.42 4.29 -10.48
N GLU A 122 5.31 4.30 -11.81
CA GLU A 122 4.24 3.60 -12.51
C GLU A 122 4.39 2.07 -12.44
N VAL A 123 5.62 1.56 -12.49
CA VAL A 123 5.89 0.12 -12.32
C VAL A 123 5.65 -0.29 -10.87
N ALA A 124 6.12 0.51 -9.90
CA ALA A 124 5.83 0.29 -8.50
C ALA A 124 4.32 0.32 -8.19
N ASN A 125 3.57 1.20 -8.84
CA ASN A 125 2.12 1.28 -8.67
C ASN A 125 1.43 -0.03 -9.09
N ARG A 126 1.77 -0.56 -10.27
CA ARG A 126 1.24 -1.86 -10.73
C ARG A 126 1.67 -3.02 -9.83
N LEU A 127 2.91 -3.00 -9.34
CA LEU A 127 3.40 -4.00 -8.40
C LEU A 127 2.60 -3.99 -7.09
N VAL A 128 2.32 -2.82 -6.53
CA VAL A 128 1.51 -2.69 -5.30
C VAL A 128 0.10 -3.22 -5.53
N ASP A 129 -0.51 -2.91 -6.67
CA ASP A 129 -1.84 -3.42 -7.03
C ASP A 129 -1.84 -4.95 -7.15
N ALA A 130 -0.81 -5.54 -7.78
CA ALA A 130 -0.65 -6.99 -7.88
C ALA A 130 -0.42 -7.64 -6.50
N VAL A 131 0.44 -7.06 -5.66
CA VAL A 131 0.68 -7.53 -4.29
C VAL A 131 -0.61 -7.54 -3.47
N PHE A 132 -1.39 -6.46 -3.53
CA PHE A 132 -2.67 -6.40 -2.83
C PHE A 132 -3.68 -7.43 -3.35
N ARG A 133 -3.83 -7.57 -4.67
CA ARG A 133 -4.72 -8.58 -5.26
C ARG A 133 -4.33 -9.99 -4.82
N LEU A 134 -3.08 -10.37 -4.98
CA LEU A 134 -2.61 -11.72 -4.64
C LEU A 134 -2.77 -12.03 -3.13
N TYR A 135 -2.58 -11.05 -2.25
CA TYR A 135 -2.76 -11.25 -0.80
C TYR A 135 -4.23 -11.19 -0.34
N PHE A 136 -5.01 -10.21 -0.82
CA PHE A 136 -6.39 -9.98 -0.36
C PHE A 136 -7.42 -10.71 -1.22
N ALA A 137 -7.28 -10.80 -2.53
CA ALA A 137 -8.22 -11.53 -3.37
C ALA A 137 -7.98 -13.05 -3.31
N GLU A 138 -6.72 -13.46 -3.35
CA GLU A 138 -6.34 -14.88 -3.50
C GLU A 138 -5.80 -15.54 -2.23
N GLY A 139 -5.64 -14.76 -1.15
CA GLY A 139 -5.22 -15.31 0.15
C GLY A 139 -3.82 -15.90 0.15
N ARG A 140 -2.92 -15.45 -0.74
CA ARG A 140 -1.53 -15.94 -0.80
C ARG A 140 -0.69 -15.36 0.33
N HIS A 141 0.42 -16.01 0.65
CA HIS A 141 1.35 -15.53 1.67
C HIS A 141 2.10 -14.26 1.19
N PRO A 142 2.16 -13.18 1.98
CA PRO A 142 2.63 -11.85 1.54
C PRO A 142 4.14 -11.77 1.34
N GLY A 143 4.89 -12.73 1.89
CA GLY A 143 6.34 -12.85 1.74
C GLY A 143 6.78 -14.06 0.92
N ALA A 144 5.87 -14.75 0.21
CA ALA A 144 6.25 -15.91 -0.59
C ALA A 144 6.92 -15.49 -1.91
N ASP A 145 7.97 -16.21 -2.27
CA ASP A 145 8.83 -15.84 -3.39
C ASP A 145 8.11 -15.93 -4.74
N ASP A 146 7.36 -17.02 -4.94
CA ASP A 146 6.51 -17.22 -6.12
C ASP A 146 5.48 -16.09 -6.29
N MET A 147 4.87 -15.65 -5.18
CA MET A 147 3.90 -14.56 -5.16
C MET A 147 4.54 -13.21 -5.52
N LEU A 148 5.72 -12.91 -4.98
CA LEU A 148 6.42 -11.65 -5.26
C LEU A 148 6.99 -11.61 -6.68
N VAL A 149 7.47 -12.75 -7.21
CA VAL A 149 7.92 -12.86 -8.60
C VAL A 149 6.75 -12.64 -9.55
N GLU A 150 5.60 -13.28 -9.31
CA GLU A 150 4.40 -13.10 -10.11
C GLU A 150 3.93 -11.64 -10.09
N ALA A 151 3.90 -11.00 -8.91
CA ALA A 151 3.53 -9.59 -8.79
C ALA A 151 4.47 -8.66 -9.58
N CYS A 152 5.78 -8.96 -9.60
CA CYS A 152 6.75 -8.22 -10.40
C CYS A 152 6.52 -8.40 -11.90
N VAL A 153 6.26 -9.62 -12.35
CA VAL A 153 5.99 -9.93 -13.77
C VAL A 153 4.71 -9.23 -14.24
N GLU A 154 3.64 -9.25 -13.45
CA GLU A 154 2.41 -8.50 -13.74
C GLU A 154 2.62 -6.99 -13.80
N ALA A 155 3.56 -6.47 -13.00
CA ALA A 155 3.98 -5.07 -13.07
C ALA A 155 4.78 -4.74 -14.33
N GLY A 156 5.16 -5.73 -15.15
CA GLY A 156 5.93 -5.57 -16.38
C GLY A 156 7.45 -5.67 -16.20
N ILE A 157 7.90 -6.27 -15.10
CA ILE A 157 9.33 -6.56 -14.86
C ILE A 157 9.66 -7.90 -15.51
N ASP A 158 10.82 -7.98 -16.17
CA ASP A 158 11.33 -9.24 -16.71
C ASP A 158 11.41 -10.33 -15.63
N GLU A 159 11.01 -11.55 -15.96
CA GLU A 159 10.92 -12.66 -15.00
C GLU A 159 12.29 -13.00 -14.38
N GLY A 160 13.37 -12.93 -15.15
CA GLY A 160 14.74 -13.18 -14.65
C GLY A 160 15.18 -12.09 -13.68
N VAL A 161 14.88 -10.83 -13.99
CA VAL A 161 15.12 -9.70 -13.08
C VAL A 161 14.29 -9.81 -11.79
N ALA A 162 13.01 -10.19 -11.91
CA ALA A 162 12.11 -10.39 -10.79
C ALA A 162 12.62 -11.50 -9.85
N LYS A 163 12.96 -12.68 -10.39
CA LYS A 163 13.55 -13.79 -9.63
C LYS A 163 14.83 -13.37 -8.92
N SER A 164 15.76 -12.73 -9.65
CA SER A 164 17.01 -12.25 -9.06
C SER A 164 16.78 -11.28 -7.89
N LEU A 165 15.83 -10.35 -8.00
CA LEU A 165 15.49 -9.41 -6.93
C LEU A 165 14.83 -10.10 -5.73
N VAL A 166 13.91 -11.02 -5.98
CA VAL A 166 13.15 -11.71 -4.94
C VAL A 166 14.04 -12.69 -4.18
N GLU A 167 14.85 -13.49 -4.86
CA GLU A 167 15.72 -14.51 -4.27
C GLU A 167 16.91 -13.91 -3.50
N ASP A 168 17.51 -12.82 -4.00
CA ASP A 168 18.55 -12.08 -3.29
C ASP A 168 17.93 -11.25 -2.16
N LYS A 169 17.72 -11.87 -0.99
CA LYS A 169 17.15 -11.23 0.20
C LYS A 169 18.00 -10.09 0.74
N SER A 170 19.29 -10.06 0.45
CA SER A 170 20.21 -9.02 0.92
C SER A 170 20.07 -7.71 0.14
N ARG A 171 19.64 -7.80 -1.13
CA ARG A 171 19.43 -6.64 -2.00
C ARG A 171 18.38 -5.70 -1.42
N GLY A 172 18.80 -4.48 -1.10
CA GLY A 172 17.94 -3.44 -0.54
C GLY A 172 17.57 -3.63 0.94
N GLU A 173 18.04 -4.69 1.61
CA GLU A 173 17.57 -5.03 2.96
C GLU A 173 17.81 -3.90 3.97
N ARG A 174 19.06 -3.39 4.04
CA ARG A 174 19.44 -2.35 4.98
C ARG A 174 18.68 -1.06 4.73
N ASP A 175 18.67 -0.61 3.47
CA ASP A 175 18.01 0.63 3.08
C ASP A 175 16.49 0.56 3.34
N THR A 176 15.83 -0.57 3.06
CA THR A 176 14.42 -0.76 3.39
C THR A 176 14.15 -0.74 4.89
N LYS A 177 14.98 -1.39 5.71
CA LYS A 177 14.86 -1.33 7.18
C LYS A 177 15.00 0.10 7.70
N GLU A 178 15.97 0.85 7.18
CA GLU A 178 16.20 2.24 7.55
C GLU A 178 15.02 3.13 7.17
N LYS A 179 14.45 2.97 5.97
CA LYS A 179 13.26 3.73 5.54
C LYS A 179 12.02 3.39 6.34
N ILE A 180 11.74 2.11 6.62
CA ILE A 180 10.63 1.70 7.50
C ILE A 180 10.79 2.35 8.89
N ARG A 181 12.01 2.31 9.45
CA ARG A 181 12.29 2.95 10.74
C ARG A 181 12.04 4.45 10.67
N SER A 182 12.49 5.12 9.61
CA SER A 182 12.33 6.56 9.44
C SER A 182 10.87 6.95 9.32
N THR A 183 10.10 6.24 8.49
CA THR A 183 8.65 6.47 8.33
C THR A 183 7.91 6.31 9.66
N GLY A 184 8.29 5.32 10.47
CA GLY A 184 7.70 5.10 11.79
C GLY A 184 8.05 6.14 12.87
N MET A 185 8.94 7.10 12.60
CA MET A 185 9.20 8.22 13.54
C MET A 185 8.11 9.29 13.45
N ASP A 186 7.54 9.50 12.26
CA ASP A 186 6.58 10.58 11.99
C ASP A 186 5.15 10.05 11.79
N ILE A 187 4.98 8.74 11.56
CA ILE A 187 3.71 8.10 11.23
C ILE A 187 3.49 6.89 12.15
N ASP A 188 2.32 6.83 12.78
CA ASP A 188 1.92 5.73 13.67
C ASP A 188 0.76 4.87 13.11
N ALA A 189 0.13 5.32 12.02
CA ALA A 189 -1.02 4.65 11.42
C ALA A 189 -0.97 4.62 9.88
N VAL A 190 -1.53 3.55 9.31
CA VAL A 190 -1.71 3.38 7.85
C VAL A 190 -3.17 3.07 7.48
N PRO A 191 -3.65 3.51 6.31
CA PRO A 191 -2.93 4.34 5.33
C PRO A 191 -2.76 5.78 5.85
N THR A 192 -1.61 6.39 5.54
CA THR A 192 -1.43 7.84 5.65
C THR A 192 -0.95 8.37 4.32
N VAL A 193 -1.56 9.44 3.83
CA VAL A 193 -1.26 10.06 2.54
C VAL A 193 -0.73 11.46 2.77
N VAL A 194 0.49 11.74 2.32
CA VAL A 194 1.08 13.08 2.36
C VAL A 194 1.14 13.61 0.93
N ILE A 195 0.53 14.75 0.68
CA ILE A 195 0.54 15.42 -0.62
C ILE A 195 1.45 16.64 -0.52
N GLU A 196 2.56 16.61 -1.25
CA GLU A 196 3.59 17.65 -1.23
C GLU A 196 3.11 18.92 -1.92
N GLY A 197 3.22 20.07 -1.26
CA GLY A 197 2.85 21.37 -1.82
C GLY A 197 3.94 22.41 -1.72
N ARG A 198 3.93 23.42 -2.60
CA ARG A 198 4.93 24.50 -2.56
C ARG A 198 4.91 25.32 -1.27
N ARG A 199 3.74 25.49 -0.66
CA ARG A 199 3.56 26.27 0.57
C ARG A 199 3.59 25.40 1.81
N ARG A 200 2.92 24.25 1.75
CA ARG A 200 2.79 23.28 2.83
C ARG A 200 2.36 21.94 2.25
N ASP A 201 2.62 20.90 3.03
CA ASP A 201 2.12 19.56 2.75
C ASP A 201 0.74 19.37 3.39
N LEU A 202 -0.08 18.50 2.80
CA LEU A 202 -1.33 18.05 3.38
C LEU A 202 -1.23 16.56 3.74
N THR A 203 -1.52 16.25 5.00
CA THR A 203 -1.53 14.87 5.53
C THR A 203 -2.96 14.40 5.77
N LEU A 204 -3.29 13.23 5.24
CA LEU A 204 -4.57 12.55 5.37
C LEU A 204 -4.34 11.16 5.97
N THR A 205 -4.75 10.98 7.23
CA THR A 205 -4.59 9.70 7.95
C THR A 205 -5.90 8.92 8.00
N GLY A 206 -5.81 7.60 7.82
CA GLY A 206 -6.92 6.67 7.83
C GLY A 206 -7.59 6.51 6.47
N LEU A 207 -8.67 5.72 6.44
CA LEU A 207 -9.44 5.46 5.24
C LEU A 207 -10.27 6.71 4.88
N LYS A 208 -9.73 7.56 3.99
CA LYS A 208 -10.42 8.76 3.50
C LYS A 208 -11.37 8.45 2.35
N GLU A 209 -12.37 9.31 2.17
CA GLU A 209 -13.24 9.29 1.01
C GLU A 209 -12.57 9.88 -0.23
N VAL A 210 -13.01 9.46 -1.42
CA VAL A 210 -12.48 9.93 -2.72
C VAL A 210 -12.52 11.47 -2.80
N SER A 211 -13.61 12.08 -2.33
CA SER A 211 -13.79 13.54 -2.31
C SER A 211 -12.81 14.27 -1.39
N GLU A 212 -12.36 13.64 -0.30
CA GLU A 212 -11.34 14.23 0.58
C GLU A 212 -9.98 14.30 -0.14
N TYR A 213 -9.59 13.24 -0.85
CA TYR A 213 -8.37 13.23 -1.67
C TYR A 213 -8.43 14.28 -2.78
N ILE A 214 -9.56 14.38 -3.50
CA ILE A 214 -9.75 15.39 -4.56
C ILE A 214 -9.61 16.80 -3.97
N LYS A 215 -10.31 17.10 -2.87
CA LYS A 215 -10.23 18.41 -2.22
C LYS A 215 -8.80 18.77 -1.80
N ALA A 216 -8.04 17.79 -1.28
CA ALA A 216 -6.65 18.01 -0.90
C ALA A 216 -5.76 18.30 -2.13
N MET A 217 -5.90 17.53 -3.21
CA MET A 217 -5.18 17.79 -4.48
C MET A 217 -5.56 19.15 -5.09
N GLU A 218 -6.83 19.54 -5.08
CA GLU A 218 -7.27 20.86 -5.54
C GLU A 218 -6.67 21.99 -4.70
N THR A 219 -6.57 21.78 -3.38
CA THR A 219 -5.95 22.75 -2.47
C THR A 219 -4.46 22.90 -2.81
N ILE A 220 -3.73 21.79 -2.94
CA ILE A 220 -2.32 21.81 -3.35
C ILE A 220 -2.14 22.45 -4.73
N SER A 221 -3.03 22.15 -5.68
CA SER A 221 -3.01 22.74 -7.02
C SER A 221 -3.14 24.26 -6.95
N LYS A 222 -4.09 24.78 -6.17
CA LYS A 222 -4.30 26.24 -5.99
C LYS A 222 -3.13 26.92 -5.27
N GLU A 223 -2.59 26.27 -4.24
CA GLU A 223 -1.48 26.81 -3.44
C GLU A 223 -0.11 26.72 -4.14
N SER A 224 0.01 25.87 -5.16
CA SER A 224 1.25 25.64 -5.93
C SER A 224 1.24 26.22 -7.34
N SER A 225 0.11 26.78 -7.78
CA SER A 225 -0.03 27.51 -9.04
C SER A 225 0.75 28.83 -9.02
#